data_AF-A0A6I0G6Y9-F1
#
_entry.id   AF-A0A6I0G6Y9-F1
#
_cell.length_a   1.000
_cell.length_b   1.000
_cell.length_c   1.000
_cell.angle_alpha   90.00
_cell.angle_beta   90.00
_cell.angle_gamma   90.00
#
_symmetry.space_group_name_H-M   'P 1'
#
loop_
_entity.id
_entity.type
_entity.pdbx_description
1 polymer ?
#
loop_
_entity_poly.entity_id
_entity_poly.type
_entity_poly.pdbx_seq_one_letter_code
_entity_poly.pdbx_strand_id
1 'polypeptide(L)'
;MNDKERNIEMDVADAIMERPAGFTVGKRSFFIHPVTLGKMYLLARLFDSLEINKQVVSTNPYMEAIRICKTKRDIVCRILSYSTFNRKNDLFDNSKVDKRTKLFSRTLSEEELATILVLILTSDNMDTFLRHFGIDKENTERKRIAKVKKDNSSISFGGNSTYGTMIDFACQRYGWTFDYVVWGISYINLRMLMADAITTVYLSSDEMKQLGISGSEEIIDAGNPKNRERIKALLEE
;
A
#
# COMPACT_ATOMS: atom_id res chain seq x y z
N MET A 1 -8.55 -19.38 13.10
CA MET A 1 -7.77 -18.18 12.75
C MET A 1 -6.71 -18.02 13.81
N ASN A 2 -5.43 -18.04 13.43
CA ASN A 2 -4.35 -17.82 14.39
C ASN A 2 -4.32 -16.33 14.81
N ASP A 3 -3.69 -16.00 15.94
CA ASP A 3 -3.67 -14.62 16.46
C ASP A 3 -3.06 -13.61 15.47
N LYS A 4 -2.14 -14.06 14.62
CA LYS A 4 -1.50 -13.22 13.60
C LYS A 4 -2.46 -12.88 12.45
N GLU A 5 -3.24 -13.83 11.97
CA GLU A 5 -4.30 -13.62 10.98
C GLU A 5 -5.38 -12.68 11.54
N ARG A 6 -5.76 -12.87 12.80
CA ARG A 6 -6.73 -11.98 13.46
C ARG A 6 -6.25 -10.53 13.52
N ASN A 7 -4.96 -10.31 13.77
CA ASN A 7 -4.39 -8.97 13.79
C ASN A 7 -4.40 -8.33 12.40
N ILE A 8 -4.09 -9.10 11.34
CA ILE A 8 -4.13 -8.59 9.97
C ILE A 8 -5.55 -8.21 9.55
N GLU A 9 -6.56 -9.01 9.89
CA GLU A 9 -7.98 -8.67 9.62
C GLU A 9 -8.42 -7.38 10.32
N MET A 10 -7.93 -7.14 11.55
CA MET A 10 -8.18 -5.88 12.25
C MET A 10 -7.49 -4.70 11.56
N ASP A 11 -6.24 -4.87 11.12
CA ASP A 11 -5.51 -3.84 10.37
C ASP A 11 -6.18 -3.52 9.03
N VAL A 12 -6.71 -4.54 8.34
CA VAL A 12 -7.51 -4.37 7.12
C VAL A 12 -8.77 -3.56 7.41
N ALA A 13 -9.51 -3.92 8.46
CA ALA A 13 -10.72 -3.21 8.84
C ALA A 13 -10.44 -1.73 9.17
N ASP A 14 -9.38 -1.47 9.95
CA ASP A 14 -8.95 -0.12 10.27
C ASP A 14 -8.50 0.66 9.02
N ALA A 15 -7.85 0.01 8.05
CA ALA A 15 -7.48 0.64 6.78
C ALA A 15 -8.72 1.00 5.93
N ILE A 16 -9.67 0.08 5.77
CA ILE A 16 -10.92 0.31 5.03
C ILE A 16 -11.72 1.46 5.66
N MET A 17 -11.82 1.49 6.99
CA MET A 17 -12.51 2.56 7.73
C MET A 17 -11.71 3.87 7.81
N GLU A 18 -10.47 3.87 7.33
CA GLU A 18 -9.54 5.01 7.43
C GLU A 18 -9.36 5.49 8.87
N ARG A 19 -9.29 4.54 9.81
CA ARG A 19 -9.23 4.82 11.24
C ARG A 19 -7.93 5.53 11.58
N PRO A 20 -7.98 6.73 12.18
CA PRO A 20 -6.76 7.46 12.52
C PRO A 20 -6.17 6.97 13.86
N ALA A 21 -4.86 7.13 14.01
CA ALA A 21 -4.17 6.84 15.27
C ALA A 21 -4.18 8.08 16.19
N GLY A 22 -4.77 7.95 17.37
CA GLY A 22 -4.89 9.05 18.35
C GLY A 22 -3.68 9.18 19.26
N PHE A 23 -3.31 10.41 19.60
CA PHE A 23 -2.33 10.74 20.64
C PHE A 23 -2.68 12.06 21.32
N THR A 24 -2.05 12.33 22.47
CA THR A 24 -2.32 13.54 23.26
C THR A 24 -1.05 14.36 23.39
N VAL A 25 -1.18 15.68 23.29
CA VAL A 25 -0.12 16.66 23.56
C VAL A 25 -0.62 17.64 24.62
N GLY A 26 -0.14 17.49 25.84
CA GLY A 26 -0.65 18.21 27.01
C GLY A 26 -2.13 17.88 27.24
N LYS A 27 -3.02 18.88 27.07
CA LYS A 27 -4.48 18.73 27.23
C LYS A 27 -5.24 18.59 25.90
N ARG A 28 -4.54 18.47 24.77
CA ARG A 28 -5.14 18.44 23.44
C ARG A 28 -4.93 17.08 22.79
N SER A 29 -5.99 16.51 22.24
CA SER A 29 -5.93 15.28 21.46
C SER A 29 -5.71 15.57 19.98
N PHE A 30 -4.87 14.76 19.35
CA PHE A 30 -4.54 14.80 17.93
C PHE A 30 -4.69 13.40 17.33
N PHE A 31 -4.85 13.37 16.02
CA PHE A 31 -5.08 12.15 15.26
C PHE A 31 -4.17 12.15 14.05
N ILE A 32 -3.43 11.06 13.84
CA ILE A 32 -2.67 10.81 12.62
C ILE A 32 -3.65 10.21 11.63
N HIS A 33 -3.99 10.98 10.61
CA HIS A 33 -4.92 10.54 9.57
C HIS A 33 -4.20 9.73 8.50
N PRO A 34 -4.87 8.72 7.91
CA PRO A 34 -4.35 8.01 6.76
C PRO A 34 -3.84 8.96 5.67
N VAL A 35 -2.76 8.56 5.02
CA VAL A 35 -2.11 9.37 4.00
C VAL A 35 -2.91 9.27 2.71
N THR A 36 -3.31 10.40 2.13
CA THR A 36 -3.90 10.48 0.79
C THR A 36 -2.80 10.64 -0.26
N LEU A 37 -3.10 10.39 -1.53
CA LEU A 37 -2.13 10.58 -2.61
C LEU A 37 -1.54 11.99 -2.62
N GLY A 38 -2.38 13.02 -2.46
CA GLY A 38 -1.94 14.41 -2.41
C GLY A 38 -1.05 14.71 -1.19
N LYS A 39 -1.39 14.15 -0.02
CA LYS A 39 -0.56 14.28 1.19
C LYS A 39 0.79 13.59 1.03
N MET A 40 0.85 12.45 0.33
CA MET A 40 2.10 11.77 0.02
C MET A 40 3.06 12.67 -0.76
N TYR A 41 2.58 13.35 -1.80
CA TYR A 41 3.39 14.30 -2.57
C TYR A 41 3.81 15.53 -1.75
N LEU A 42 2.95 16.01 -0.85
CA LEU A 42 3.27 17.11 0.05
C LEU A 42 4.39 16.73 1.03
N LEU A 43 4.37 15.50 1.52
CA LEU A 43 5.33 14.98 2.48
C LEU A 43 6.65 14.51 1.84
N ALA A 44 6.65 14.11 0.57
CA ALA A 44 7.79 13.52 -0.11
C ALA A 44 9.09 14.34 0.06
N ARG A 45 9.04 15.64 -0.23
CA ARG A 45 10.20 16.54 -0.08
C ARG A 45 10.69 16.66 1.36
N LEU A 46 9.79 16.60 2.33
CA LEU A 46 10.14 16.66 3.74
C LEU A 46 10.81 15.36 4.19
N PHE A 47 10.30 14.20 3.76
CA PHE A 47 10.93 12.91 4.04
C PHE A 47 12.32 12.81 3.42
N ASP A 48 12.50 13.26 2.17
CA ASP A 48 13.81 13.30 1.52
C ASP A 48 14.80 14.18 2.32
N SER A 49 14.32 15.31 2.85
CA SER A 49 15.12 16.25 3.66
C SER A 49 15.50 15.73 5.05
N LEU A 50 14.90 14.62 5.51
CA LEU A 50 15.31 13.97 6.77
C LEU A 50 16.66 13.27 6.65
N GLU A 51 17.10 12.94 5.42
CA GLU A 51 18.38 12.28 5.15
C GLU A 51 18.54 11.00 6.00
N ILE A 52 17.52 10.14 5.93
CA ILE A 52 17.44 8.92 6.75
C ILE A 52 18.64 8.02 6.44
N ASN A 53 19.40 7.69 7.47
CA ASN A 53 20.55 6.79 7.36
C ASN A 53 20.08 5.33 7.33
N LYS A 54 20.04 4.76 6.13
CA LYS A 54 19.62 3.37 5.90
C LYS A 54 20.45 2.34 6.68
N GLN A 55 21.73 2.60 6.93
CA GLN A 55 22.58 1.70 7.74
C GLN A 55 22.09 1.68 9.18
N VAL A 56 21.83 2.85 9.78
CA VAL A 56 21.32 2.94 11.15
C VAL A 56 19.92 2.34 11.27
N VAL A 57 19.03 2.59 10.30
CA VAL A 57 17.69 1.98 10.27
C VAL A 57 17.78 0.45 10.31
N SER A 58 18.70 -0.15 9.56
CA SER A 58 18.85 -1.62 9.54
C SER A 58 19.30 -2.22 10.87
N THR A 59 19.97 -1.44 11.72
CA THR A 59 20.42 -1.88 13.06
C THR A 59 19.40 -1.53 14.14
N ASN A 60 18.91 -0.29 14.16
CA ASN A 60 17.94 0.19 15.14
C ASN A 60 17.13 1.38 14.57
N PRO A 61 15.91 1.14 14.06
CA PRO A 61 15.04 2.20 13.52
C PRO A 61 14.70 3.29 14.53
N TYR A 62 14.53 2.95 15.81
CA TYR A 62 14.17 3.91 16.85
C TYR A 62 15.32 4.86 17.19
N MET A 63 16.57 4.35 17.16
CA MET A 63 17.76 5.18 17.32
C MET A 63 17.87 6.22 16.20
N GLU A 64 17.60 5.83 14.96
CA GLU A 64 17.59 6.75 13.83
C GLU A 64 16.47 7.79 13.96
N ALA A 65 15.27 7.38 14.37
CA ALA A 65 14.17 8.30 14.61
C ALA A 65 14.51 9.38 15.66
N ILE A 66 15.14 8.99 16.78
CA ILE A 66 15.61 9.96 17.80
C ILE A 66 16.67 10.90 17.21
N ARG A 67 17.65 10.38 16.45
CA ARG A 67 18.69 11.21 15.81
C ARG A 67 18.08 12.25 14.89
N ILE A 68 17.09 11.86 14.09
CA ILE A 68 16.38 12.77 13.18
C ILE A 68 15.58 13.81 13.98
N CYS A 69 14.90 13.40 15.06
CA CYS A 69 14.16 14.33 15.92
C CYS A 69 15.06 15.37 16.59
N LYS A 70 16.31 15.02 16.90
CA LYS A 70 17.35 15.93 17.40
C LYS A 70 17.85 16.90 16.34
N THR A 71 18.18 16.37 15.15
CA THR A 71 18.94 17.11 14.12
C THR A 71 18.05 17.88 13.13
N LYS A 72 16.82 17.40 12.89
CA LYS A 72 15.88 17.93 11.89
C LYS A 72 14.51 18.21 12.52
N ARG A 73 14.49 18.65 13.78
CA ARG A 73 13.27 18.83 14.61
C ARG A 73 12.15 19.58 13.90
N ASP A 74 12.47 20.70 13.24
CA ASP A 74 11.47 21.53 12.56
C ASP A 74 10.80 20.79 11.40
N ILE A 75 11.57 19.99 10.64
CA ILE A 75 11.06 19.18 9.54
C ILE A 75 10.15 18.07 10.09
N VAL A 76 10.59 17.38 11.16
CA VAL A 76 9.78 16.35 11.83
C VAL A 76 8.45 16.93 12.33
N CYS A 77 8.48 18.06 13.04
CA CYS A 77 7.27 18.71 13.53
C CYS A 77 6.34 19.13 12.39
N ARG A 78 6.90 19.53 11.24
CA ARG A 78 6.13 19.87 10.04
C ARG A 78 5.45 18.64 9.44
N ILE A 79 6.16 17.51 9.35
CA ILE A 79 5.60 16.21 8.93
C ILE A 79 4.42 15.82 9.83
N LEU A 80 4.63 15.82 11.14
CA LEU A 80 3.58 15.53 12.13
C LEU A 80 2.37 16.46 11.99
N SER A 81 2.62 17.74 11.75
CA SER A 81 1.56 18.71 11.52
C SER A 81 0.71 18.34 10.30
N TYR A 82 1.32 18.03 9.16
CA TYR A 82 0.59 17.60 7.96
C TYR A 82 -0.14 16.26 8.16
N SER A 83 0.48 15.30 8.85
CA SER A 83 -0.14 14.01 9.14
C SER A 83 -1.39 14.12 10.03
N THR A 84 -1.49 15.19 10.82
CA THR A 84 -2.62 15.43 11.73
C THR A 84 -3.76 16.27 11.15
N PHE A 85 -3.67 16.71 9.89
CA PHE A 85 -4.79 17.34 9.19
C PHE A 85 -5.44 16.34 8.23
N ASN A 86 -6.78 16.35 8.19
CA ASN A 86 -7.55 15.48 7.31
C ASN A 86 -8.03 16.20 6.04
N ARG A 87 -8.28 17.51 6.12
CA ARG A 87 -8.88 18.26 5.01
C ARG A 87 -7.81 18.93 4.16
N LYS A 88 -7.97 18.83 2.84
CA LYS A 88 -7.15 19.54 1.84
C LYS A 88 -6.93 21.02 2.19
N ASN A 89 -8.00 21.75 2.51
CA ASN A 89 -7.92 23.19 2.81
C ASN A 89 -7.06 23.49 4.05
N ASP A 90 -7.04 22.61 5.04
CA ASP A 90 -6.19 22.81 6.22
C ASP A 90 -4.71 22.50 5.93
N LEU A 91 -4.44 21.57 5.01
CA LEU A 91 -3.07 21.25 4.56
C LEU A 91 -2.43 22.42 3.80
N PHE A 92 -3.22 23.19 3.05
CA PHE A 92 -2.73 24.35 2.30
C PHE A 92 -2.78 25.67 3.08
N ASP A 93 -3.36 25.68 4.27
CA ASP A 93 -3.33 26.83 5.18
C ASP A 93 -2.01 26.84 5.96
N ASN A 94 -0.99 27.47 5.37
CA ASN A 94 0.34 27.56 5.98
C ASN A 94 0.32 28.15 7.40
N SER A 95 -0.60 29.07 7.71
CA SER A 95 -0.72 29.65 9.05
C SER A 95 -1.14 28.59 10.08
N LYS A 96 -2.13 27.75 9.74
CA LYS A 96 -2.54 26.62 10.60
C LYS A 96 -1.42 25.61 10.77
N VAL A 97 -0.75 25.23 9.68
CA VAL A 97 0.32 24.23 9.72
C VAL A 97 1.51 24.75 10.52
N ASP A 98 1.89 26.02 10.37
CA ASP A 98 2.98 26.66 11.14
C ASP A 98 2.66 26.71 12.63
N LYS A 99 1.44 27.10 12.98
CA LYS A 99 0.99 27.15 14.38
C LYS A 99 1.09 25.77 15.04
N ARG A 100 0.66 24.72 14.35
CA ARG A 100 0.71 23.34 14.87
C ARG A 100 2.14 22.81 14.90
N THR A 101 2.96 23.09 13.89
CA THR A 101 4.39 22.76 13.86
C THR A 101 5.10 23.36 15.08
N LYS A 102 4.88 24.66 15.36
CA LYS A 102 5.44 25.35 16.54
C LYS A 102 4.93 24.78 17.86
N LEU A 103 3.66 24.38 17.92
CA LEU A 103 3.10 23.71 19.10
C LEU A 103 3.85 22.39 19.38
N PHE A 104 3.97 21.52 18.39
CA PHE A 104 4.68 20.25 18.54
C PHE A 104 6.16 20.46 18.89
N SER A 105 6.83 21.39 18.21
CA SER A 105 8.24 21.70 18.49
C SER A 105 8.48 22.23 19.91
N ARG A 106 7.49 22.89 20.54
CA ARG A 106 7.62 23.41 21.92
C ARG A 106 7.20 22.43 23.01
N THR A 107 6.29 21.50 22.71
CA THR A 107 5.64 20.69 23.74
C THR A 107 6.12 19.25 23.77
N LEU A 108 6.49 18.67 22.63
CA LEU A 108 6.85 17.24 22.56
C LEU A 108 8.32 17.01 22.88
N SER A 109 8.63 15.98 23.65
CA SER A 109 10.00 15.50 23.82
C SER A 109 10.52 14.84 22.54
N GLU A 110 11.82 14.60 22.47
CA GLU A 110 12.43 13.90 21.32
C GLU A 110 11.95 12.44 21.22
N GLU A 111 11.68 11.80 22.35
CA GLU A 111 11.17 10.42 22.42
C GLU A 111 9.72 10.35 21.94
N GLU A 112 8.90 11.32 22.34
CA GLU A 112 7.51 11.43 21.87
C GLU A 112 7.48 11.70 20.36
N LEU A 113 8.30 12.64 19.87
CA LEU A 113 8.43 12.89 18.43
C LEU A 113 8.89 11.66 17.67
N ALA A 114 9.89 10.92 18.18
CA ALA A 114 10.41 9.72 17.54
C ALA A 114 9.33 8.63 17.47
N THR A 115 8.57 8.44 18.54
CA THR A 115 7.46 7.47 18.60
C THR A 115 6.39 7.79 17.56
N ILE A 116 5.97 9.05 17.48
CA ILE A 116 4.96 9.50 16.51
C ILE A 116 5.51 9.41 15.08
N LEU A 117 6.77 9.77 14.86
CA LEU A 117 7.42 9.69 13.55
C LEU A 117 7.51 8.24 13.07
N VAL A 118 7.91 7.31 13.93
CA VAL A 118 7.95 5.88 13.60
C VAL A 118 6.55 5.40 13.22
N LEU A 119 5.52 5.76 14.00
CA LEU A 119 4.14 5.39 13.68
C LEU A 119 3.68 5.90 12.30
N ILE A 120 4.09 7.11 11.91
CA ILE A 120 3.83 7.63 10.56
C ILE A 120 4.57 6.81 9.50
N LEU A 121 5.85 6.52 9.72
CA LEU A 121 6.72 5.81 8.76
C LEU A 121 6.35 4.33 8.59
N THR A 122 5.79 3.70 9.62
CA THR A 122 5.40 2.28 9.61
C THR A 122 3.92 2.06 9.33
N SER A 123 3.19 3.09 8.89
CA SER A 123 1.75 3.00 8.63
C SER A 123 1.37 2.33 7.30
N ASP A 124 2.32 2.09 6.39
CA ASP A 124 2.05 1.40 5.11
C ASP A 124 2.08 -0.12 5.29
N ASN A 125 0.90 -0.74 5.26
CA ASN A 125 0.70 -2.18 5.39
C ASN A 125 0.41 -2.88 4.05
N MET A 126 0.63 -2.22 2.91
CA MET A 126 0.23 -2.75 1.60
C MET A 126 0.77 -4.16 1.31
N ASP A 127 2.08 -4.39 1.51
CA ASP A 127 2.69 -5.68 1.20
C ASP A 127 2.13 -6.82 2.08
N THR A 128 1.79 -6.50 3.33
CA THR A 128 1.13 -7.44 4.25
C THR A 128 -0.26 -7.81 3.73
N PHE A 129 -1.04 -6.81 3.29
CA PHE A 129 -2.38 -7.03 2.74
C PHE A 129 -2.34 -7.84 1.44
N LEU A 130 -1.45 -7.50 0.51
CA LEU A 130 -1.29 -8.22 -0.75
C LEU A 130 -1.02 -9.72 -0.55
N ARG A 131 -0.14 -10.05 0.40
CA ARG A 131 0.18 -11.44 0.75
C ARG A 131 -0.96 -12.15 1.44
N HIS A 132 -1.65 -11.45 2.35
CA HIS A 132 -2.79 -11.99 3.09
C HIS A 132 -3.93 -12.40 2.16
N PHE A 133 -4.26 -11.54 1.18
CA PHE A 133 -5.29 -11.84 0.19
C PHE A 133 -4.79 -12.69 -0.99
N GLY A 134 -3.50 -13.00 -1.07
CA GLY A 134 -2.92 -13.78 -2.17
C GLY A 134 -2.83 -13.04 -3.51
N ILE A 135 -3.04 -11.72 -3.51
CA ILE A 135 -2.98 -10.85 -4.70
C ILE A 135 -1.56 -10.82 -5.29
N ASP A 136 -0.52 -10.99 -4.46
CA ASP A 136 0.87 -11.11 -4.90
C ASP A 136 1.11 -12.35 -5.79
N LYS A 137 0.49 -13.48 -5.41
CA LYS A 137 0.50 -14.72 -6.20
C LYS A 137 -0.29 -14.56 -7.48
N GLU A 138 -1.49 -13.96 -7.42
CA GLU A 138 -2.28 -13.66 -8.62
C GLU A 138 -1.51 -12.77 -9.60
N ASN A 139 -0.83 -11.72 -9.11
CA ASN A 139 -0.04 -10.84 -9.96
C ASN A 139 1.13 -11.58 -10.64
N THR A 140 1.72 -12.55 -9.96
CA THR A 140 2.75 -13.42 -10.53
C THR A 140 2.17 -14.30 -11.63
N GLU A 141 0.98 -14.86 -11.39
CA GLU A 141 0.28 -15.69 -12.36
C GLU A 141 -0.20 -14.87 -13.58
N ARG A 142 -0.74 -13.67 -13.39
CA ARG A 142 -1.09 -12.74 -14.48
C ARG A 142 0.12 -12.44 -15.37
N LYS A 143 1.31 -12.24 -14.78
CA LYS A 143 2.56 -12.07 -15.55
C LYS A 143 2.97 -13.33 -16.29
N ARG A 144 2.73 -14.53 -15.74
CA ARG A 144 2.96 -15.81 -16.42
C ARG A 144 2.04 -15.97 -17.61
N ILE A 145 0.74 -15.73 -17.43
CA ILE A 145 -0.29 -15.79 -18.47
C ILE A 145 0.01 -14.78 -19.58
N ALA A 146 0.34 -13.54 -19.24
CA ALA A 146 0.65 -12.48 -20.21
C ALA A 146 1.84 -12.82 -21.12
N LYS A 147 2.81 -13.64 -20.66
CA LYS A 147 3.94 -14.09 -21.49
C LYS A 147 3.54 -15.13 -22.53
N VAL A 148 2.50 -15.93 -22.24
CA VAL A 148 2.02 -16.99 -23.13
C VAL A 148 0.97 -16.48 -24.09
N LYS A 149 0.24 -15.42 -23.72
CA LYS A 149 -0.79 -14.83 -24.57
C LYS A 149 -0.21 -14.41 -25.92
N LYS A 150 -0.65 -15.05 -27.00
CA LYS A 150 -0.11 -14.92 -28.37
C LYS A 150 -0.83 -13.86 -29.21
N ASP A 151 -1.79 -13.12 -28.65
CA ASP A 151 -2.59 -12.16 -29.41
C ASP A 151 -1.73 -11.06 -30.07
N ASN A 152 -1.91 -10.98 -31.38
CA ASN A 152 -1.23 -10.10 -32.33
C ASN A 152 -1.51 -8.61 -32.06
N SER A 153 -0.45 -7.79 -32.15
CA SER A 153 -0.53 -6.36 -32.55
C SER A 153 -1.18 -5.35 -31.61
N SER A 154 -1.16 -5.54 -30.28
CA SER A 154 -1.53 -4.44 -29.37
C SER A 154 -0.30 -3.67 -28.89
N ILE A 155 -0.30 -2.36 -29.14
CA ILE A 155 0.66 -1.41 -28.57
C ILE A 155 -0.12 -0.46 -27.68
N SER A 156 0.21 -0.43 -26.40
CA SER A 156 -0.37 0.49 -25.44
C SER A 156 0.52 1.73 -25.30
N PHE A 157 -0.09 2.92 -25.30
CA PHE A 157 0.59 4.19 -25.07
C PHE A 157 0.04 4.86 -23.80
N GLY A 158 0.90 5.55 -23.05
CA GLY A 158 0.53 6.17 -21.78
C GLY A 158 0.85 5.29 -20.57
N GLY A 159 0.39 5.71 -19.38
CA GLY A 159 0.72 5.00 -18.13
C GLY A 159 2.14 5.26 -17.60
N ASN A 160 2.78 6.37 -18.00
CA ASN A 160 4.16 6.68 -17.62
C ASN A 160 4.29 7.45 -16.29
N SER A 161 3.18 7.94 -15.75
CA SER A 161 3.17 8.74 -14.52
C SER A 161 1.97 8.34 -13.66
N THR A 162 1.96 8.80 -12.41
CA THR A 162 0.82 8.62 -11.49
C THR A 162 -0.50 9.11 -12.08
N TYR A 163 -0.46 10.11 -12.97
CA TYR A 163 -1.65 10.55 -13.68
C TYR A 163 -2.24 9.42 -14.53
N GLY A 164 -1.43 8.67 -15.27
CA GLY A 164 -1.92 7.57 -16.12
C GLY A 164 -2.08 6.25 -15.36
N THR A 165 -1.18 5.92 -14.45
CA THR A 165 -1.20 4.61 -13.77
C THR A 165 -2.26 4.52 -12.69
N MET A 166 -2.58 5.63 -12.02
CA MET A 166 -3.41 5.62 -10.82
C MET A 166 -4.61 6.55 -10.92
N ILE A 167 -4.38 7.82 -11.26
CA ILE A 167 -5.45 8.82 -11.27
C ILE A 167 -6.45 8.54 -12.41
N ASP A 168 -5.96 8.44 -13.63
CA ASP A 168 -6.79 8.16 -14.82
C ASP A 168 -7.50 6.81 -14.67
N PHE A 169 -6.79 5.77 -14.21
CA PHE A 169 -7.40 4.48 -13.92
C PHE A 169 -8.59 4.59 -12.95
N ALA A 170 -8.41 5.26 -11.81
CA ALA A 170 -9.47 5.39 -10.81
C ALA A 170 -10.64 6.26 -11.32
N CYS A 171 -10.33 7.36 -12.03
CA CYS A 171 -11.34 8.23 -12.63
C CYS A 171 -12.17 7.48 -13.69
N GLN A 172 -11.53 6.72 -14.59
CA GLN A 172 -12.22 5.98 -15.65
C GLN A 172 -13.01 4.79 -15.12
N ARG A 173 -12.43 4.02 -14.19
CA ARG A 173 -13.05 2.79 -13.68
C ARG A 173 -14.18 3.05 -12.69
N TYR A 174 -13.99 3.99 -11.77
CA TYR A 174 -14.92 4.22 -10.67
C TYR A 174 -15.76 5.51 -10.83
N GLY A 175 -15.50 6.31 -11.88
CA GLY A 175 -16.21 7.58 -12.10
C GLY A 175 -15.87 8.65 -11.05
N TRP A 176 -14.76 8.49 -10.33
CA TRP A 176 -14.36 9.42 -9.29
C TRP A 176 -13.76 10.70 -9.84
N THR A 177 -13.94 11.79 -9.10
CA THR A 177 -13.32 13.06 -9.45
C THR A 177 -11.83 13.03 -9.13
N PHE A 178 -11.05 13.79 -9.89
CA PHE A 178 -9.62 14.00 -9.59
C PHE A 178 -9.40 14.41 -8.12
N ASP A 179 -10.23 15.31 -7.59
CA ASP A 179 -10.10 15.78 -6.22
C ASP A 179 -10.32 14.66 -5.20
N TYR A 180 -11.30 13.79 -5.43
CA TYR A 180 -11.54 12.64 -4.56
C TYR A 180 -10.39 11.64 -4.61
N VAL A 181 -9.89 11.28 -5.80
CA VAL A 181 -8.76 10.35 -5.94
C VAL A 181 -7.50 10.88 -5.25
N VAL A 182 -7.26 12.19 -5.33
CA VAL A 182 -6.03 12.79 -4.77
C VAL A 182 -6.16 13.08 -3.27
N TRP A 183 -7.34 13.51 -2.80
CA TRP A 183 -7.51 14.05 -1.44
C TRP A 183 -8.61 13.40 -0.61
N GLY A 184 -9.54 12.69 -1.24
CA GLY A 184 -10.75 12.16 -0.60
C GLY A 184 -10.67 10.70 -0.16
N ILE A 185 -9.67 9.94 -0.64
CA ILE A 185 -9.44 8.55 -0.27
C ILE A 185 -8.00 8.34 0.20
N SER A 186 -7.82 7.46 1.18
CA SER A 186 -6.49 7.04 1.61
C SER A 186 -5.75 6.30 0.48
N TYR A 187 -4.43 6.49 0.46
CA TYR A 187 -3.54 5.92 -0.54
C TYR A 187 -3.52 4.39 -0.48
N ILE A 188 -3.67 3.81 0.71
CA ILE A 188 -3.73 2.35 0.87
C ILE A 188 -5.01 1.78 0.26
N ASN A 189 -6.18 2.40 0.50
CA ASN A 189 -7.44 1.97 -0.10
C ASN A 189 -7.40 2.13 -1.63
N LEU A 190 -6.87 3.24 -2.13
CA LEU A 190 -6.68 3.45 -3.56
C LEU A 190 -5.80 2.35 -4.19
N ARG A 191 -4.66 2.02 -3.56
CA ARG A 191 -3.76 0.95 -4.04
C ARG A 191 -4.41 -0.43 -3.96
N MET A 192 -5.14 -0.73 -2.89
CA MET A 192 -5.84 -2.00 -2.74
C MET A 192 -6.91 -2.19 -3.81
N LEU A 193 -7.74 -1.17 -4.07
CA LEU A 193 -8.76 -1.21 -5.11
C LEU A 193 -8.18 -1.45 -6.52
N MET A 194 -7.00 -0.87 -6.78
CA MET A 194 -6.30 -1.09 -8.04
C MET A 194 -5.66 -2.46 -8.13
N ALA A 195 -5.02 -2.92 -7.05
CA ALA A 195 -4.32 -4.19 -7.01
C ALA A 195 -5.30 -5.38 -7.10
N ASP A 196 -6.46 -5.25 -6.46
CA ASP A 196 -7.51 -6.28 -6.40
C ASP A 196 -8.63 -6.04 -7.41
N ALA A 197 -8.35 -5.29 -8.46
CA ALA A 197 -9.29 -5.06 -9.54
C ALA A 197 -9.58 -6.39 -10.26
N ILE A 198 -10.86 -6.80 -10.27
CA ILE A 198 -11.33 -7.95 -11.05
C ILE A 198 -11.02 -7.70 -12.53
N THR A 199 -10.28 -8.63 -13.14
CA THR A 199 -9.94 -8.65 -14.56
C THR A 199 -10.09 -10.07 -15.10
N THR A 200 -10.69 -10.22 -16.27
CA THR A 200 -10.84 -11.53 -16.93
C THR A 200 -9.87 -11.62 -18.09
N VAL A 201 -9.05 -12.67 -18.12
CA VAL A 201 -8.19 -12.99 -19.26
C VAL A 201 -8.78 -14.18 -20.00
N TYR A 202 -9.22 -13.95 -21.22
CA TYR A 202 -9.62 -15.02 -22.12
C TYR A 202 -8.36 -15.66 -22.73
N LEU A 203 -8.32 -16.99 -22.68
CA LEU A 203 -7.23 -17.83 -23.21
C LEU A 203 -7.80 -18.82 -24.22
N SER A 204 -7.07 -19.02 -25.31
CA SER A 204 -7.31 -20.09 -26.26
C SER A 204 -6.91 -21.46 -25.68
N SER A 205 -7.41 -22.54 -26.27
CA SER A 205 -7.07 -23.90 -25.85
C SER A 205 -5.58 -24.20 -25.93
N ASP A 206 -4.87 -23.61 -26.90
CA ASP A 206 -3.42 -23.78 -27.04
C ASP A 206 -2.65 -23.01 -25.96
N GLU A 207 -3.06 -21.80 -25.62
CA GLU A 207 -2.49 -21.02 -24.50
C GLU A 207 -2.74 -21.71 -23.16
N MET A 208 -3.95 -22.25 -22.96
CA MET A 208 -4.30 -23.07 -21.80
C MET A 208 -3.38 -24.29 -21.66
N LYS A 209 -3.18 -25.04 -22.75
CA LYS A 209 -2.23 -26.18 -22.78
C LYS A 209 -0.80 -25.75 -22.46
N GLN A 210 -0.32 -24.64 -23.05
CA GLN A 210 1.03 -24.12 -22.80
C GLN A 210 1.22 -23.66 -21.34
N LEU A 211 0.18 -23.12 -20.72
CA LEU A 211 0.18 -22.74 -19.31
C LEU A 211 -0.02 -23.94 -18.36
N GLY A 212 -0.30 -25.14 -18.90
CA GLY A 212 -0.68 -26.29 -18.11
C GLY A 212 -1.99 -26.07 -17.34
N ILE A 213 -2.85 -25.18 -17.82
CA ILE A 213 -4.17 -24.90 -17.25
C ILE A 213 -5.15 -25.78 -18.02
N SER A 214 -5.48 -26.95 -17.47
CA SER A 214 -6.61 -27.74 -17.95
C SER A 214 -7.90 -27.07 -17.47
N GLY A 215 -8.83 -26.80 -18.38
CA GLY A 215 -10.15 -26.30 -18.00
C GLY A 215 -10.87 -27.37 -17.20
N SER A 216 -11.19 -27.10 -15.93
CA SER A 216 -11.96 -27.97 -14.99
C SER A 216 -11.52 -29.44 -14.83
N GLU A 217 -10.53 -29.92 -15.57
CA GLU A 217 -10.02 -31.28 -15.49
C GLU A 217 -8.85 -31.31 -14.53
N GLU A 218 -9.03 -32.06 -13.45
CA GLU A 218 -8.09 -32.28 -12.37
C GLU A 218 -6.73 -32.74 -12.93
N ILE A 219 -5.67 -31.95 -12.74
CA ILE A 219 -4.32 -32.33 -13.17
C ILE A 219 -3.81 -33.42 -12.24
N ILE A 220 -3.67 -34.64 -12.77
CA ILE A 220 -3.13 -35.77 -12.03
C ILE A 220 -1.61 -35.77 -12.19
N ASP A 221 -0.88 -35.48 -11.10
CA ASP A 221 0.59 -35.55 -11.07
C ASP A 221 1.06 -37.01 -11.17
N ALA A 222 1.76 -37.34 -12.27
CA ALA A 222 2.30 -38.67 -12.54
C ALA A 222 3.54 -39.03 -11.71
N GLY A 223 4.20 -38.03 -11.10
CA GLY A 223 5.32 -38.24 -10.17
C GLY A 223 4.87 -38.55 -8.74
N ASN A 224 3.60 -38.31 -8.41
CA ASN A 224 3.05 -38.59 -7.07
C ASN A 224 2.60 -40.06 -6.96
N PRO A 225 3.22 -40.88 -6.07
CA PRO A 225 2.89 -42.29 -5.93
C PRO A 225 1.43 -42.57 -5.58
N LYS A 226 0.73 -41.61 -4.96
CA LYS A 226 -0.70 -41.72 -4.58
C LYS A 226 -1.64 -41.68 -5.79
N ASN A 227 -1.18 -41.19 -6.93
CA ASN A 227 -1.99 -41.06 -8.14
C ASN A 227 -1.87 -42.28 -9.07
N ARG A 228 -1.02 -43.26 -8.72
CA ARG A 228 -0.65 -44.38 -9.58
C ARG A 228 -1.84 -45.24 -10.03
N GLU A 229 -2.80 -45.48 -9.15
CA GLU A 229 -4.01 -46.25 -9.47
C GLU A 229 -4.93 -45.48 -10.42
N ARG A 230 -5.06 -44.17 -10.22
CA ARG A 230 -5.87 -43.29 -11.06
C ARG A 230 -5.28 -43.16 -12.47
N ILE A 231 -3.95 -43.13 -12.58
CA ILE A 231 -3.23 -43.13 -13.87
C ILE A 231 -3.35 -44.47 -14.59
N LYS A 232 -3.27 -45.59 -13.86
CA LYS A 232 -3.49 -46.92 -14.45
C LYS A 232 -4.89 -47.05 -15.05
N ALA A 233 -5.93 -46.64 -14.31
CA ALA A 233 -7.30 -46.71 -14.78
C ALA A 233 -7.53 -45.89 -16.07
N LEU A 234 -6.84 -44.76 -16.24
CA LEU A 234 -6.90 -43.93 -17.45
C LEU A 234 -6.14 -44.51 -18.65
N LEU A 235 -5.23 -45.46 -18.43
CA LEU A 235 -4.46 -46.12 -19.49
C LEU A 235 -5.07 -47.46 -19.93
N GLU A 236 -6.10 -47.93 -19.23
CA GLU A 236 -6.81 -49.19 -19.49
C GLU A 236 -8.14 -48.97 -20.26
N GLU A 237 -8.52 -47.72 -20.53
CA GLU A 237 -9.51 -47.33 -21.57
C GLU A 237 -8.83 -47.15 -22.94
#